data_AF-A0A4R0HFK0-F1
#
_entry.id   AF-A0A4R0HFK0-F1
#
_cell.length_a   1.000
_cell.length_b   1.000
_cell.length_c   1.000
_cell.angle_alpha   90.00
_cell.angle_beta   90.00
_cell.angle_gamma   90.00
#
_symmetry.space_group_name_H-M   'P 1'
#
loop_
_entity.id
_entity.type
_entity.pdbx_description
1 polymer ?
#
loop_
_entity_poly.entity_id
_entity_poly.type
_entity_poly.pdbx_seq_one_letter_code
_entity_poly.pdbx_strand_id
1 'polypeptide(L)'
;MSRSVDLPSLSANREDSDDRERRSVSFPSLALTEAVRIIHAAGQHGKDFSLPAFATYCGHTTDKSGPFRSKMASFKDWAMVDSKGGRASLTPLGQEIALADRPTEDQELLRKAFRSCAIFQRVYDDSAKGVPIKLDQLGKRALFEFGVSAKARDRFVASFVQSGAAAGLLKEDGDGAVTFMASVEIGQQAMEPARTLDENLVESVAQADPAQRISPAPSSYSAAGSPPAVIHQVWPTDAGEVVFSVHSSAPLPASAFELLASVVSAAAELADTLSSAGEATHKPDRY
;
A
#
# COMPACT_ATOMS: atom_id res chain seq x y z
N MET A 1 46.92 -60.88 -40.86
CA MET A 1 46.34 -61.10 -39.51
C MET A 1 46.13 -59.74 -38.85
N SER A 2 45.11 -59.64 -38.00
CA SER A 2 44.41 -58.40 -37.66
C SER A 2 45.26 -57.34 -36.96
N ARG A 3 45.14 -56.08 -37.39
CA ARG A 3 45.44 -54.91 -36.55
C ARG A 3 44.16 -54.54 -35.82
N SER A 4 44.16 -54.69 -34.49
CA SER A 4 43.10 -54.14 -33.65
C SER A 4 43.18 -52.62 -33.68
N VAL A 5 42.05 -51.94 -33.89
CA VAL A 5 41.95 -50.48 -33.81
C VAL A 5 41.10 -50.17 -32.59
N ASP A 6 41.77 -49.75 -31.51
CA ASP A 6 41.08 -49.25 -30.32
C ASP A 6 40.31 -47.97 -30.66
N LEU A 7 38.99 -48.02 -30.48
CA LEU A 7 38.12 -46.87 -30.57
C LEU A 7 38.08 -46.16 -29.21
N PRO A 8 38.47 -44.87 -29.11
CA PRO A 8 38.40 -44.15 -27.85
C PRO A 8 36.95 -44.00 -27.40
N SER A 9 36.66 -44.42 -26.17
CA SER A 9 35.33 -44.28 -25.57
C SER A 9 34.99 -42.80 -25.40
N LEU A 10 33.99 -42.34 -26.15
CA LEU A 10 33.34 -41.05 -25.94
C LEU A 10 32.56 -41.08 -24.62
N SER A 11 33.29 -40.87 -23.52
CA SER A 11 32.71 -40.60 -22.20
C SER A 11 31.89 -39.33 -22.31
N ALA A 12 30.57 -39.47 -22.23
CA ALA A 12 29.66 -38.34 -22.18
C ALA A 12 29.87 -37.58 -20.86
N ASN A 13 30.71 -36.55 -20.90
CA ASN A 13 30.68 -35.47 -19.91
C ASN A 13 29.29 -34.83 -19.98
N ARG A 14 28.38 -35.29 -19.13
CA ARG A 14 27.23 -34.48 -18.74
C ARG A 14 27.81 -33.29 -17.99
N GLU A 15 27.74 -32.14 -18.63
CA GLU A 15 27.95 -30.86 -17.97
C GLU A 15 26.84 -30.73 -16.92
N ASP A 16 27.18 -31.09 -15.69
CA ASP A 16 26.36 -30.86 -14.51
C ASP A 16 26.45 -29.35 -14.23
N SER A 17 25.70 -28.59 -15.02
CA SER A 17 25.75 -27.14 -15.03
C SER A 17 25.29 -26.66 -13.67
N ASP A 18 26.22 -26.00 -12.96
CA ASP A 18 26.11 -25.41 -11.63
C ASP A 18 24.99 -24.36 -11.57
N ASP A 19 23.74 -24.85 -11.56
CA ASP A 19 22.49 -24.09 -11.60
C ASP A 19 22.20 -23.51 -10.21
N ARG A 20 23.18 -22.77 -9.68
CA ARG A 20 23.06 -21.96 -8.47
C ARG A 20 21.99 -20.92 -8.73
N GLU A 21 20.79 -21.27 -8.27
CA GLU A 21 19.58 -20.47 -8.20
C GLU A 21 19.93 -18.98 -8.08
N ARG A 22 19.98 -18.29 -9.24
CA ARG A 22 20.47 -16.91 -9.30
C ARG A 22 19.55 -16.09 -8.41
N ARG A 23 20.13 -15.42 -7.41
CA ARG A 23 19.35 -14.65 -6.43
C ARG A 23 18.45 -13.67 -7.17
N SER A 24 17.13 -13.89 -7.05
CA SER A 24 16.12 -13.01 -7.62
C SER A 24 16.42 -11.57 -7.25
N VAL A 25 16.25 -10.65 -8.19
CA VAL A 25 16.27 -9.22 -7.87
C VAL A 25 15.18 -8.93 -6.82
N SER A 26 15.52 -8.13 -5.81
CA SER A 26 14.58 -7.71 -4.76
C SER A 26 13.64 -6.63 -5.27
N PHE A 27 12.42 -6.64 -4.77
CA PHE A 27 11.40 -5.64 -5.06
C PHE A 27 10.41 -5.55 -3.89
N PRO A 28 9.69 -4.42 -3.74
CA PRO A 28 8.68 -4.26 -2.70
C PRO A 28 7.59 -5.33 -2.83
N SER A 29 7.48 -6.18 -1.80
CA SER A 29 6.34 -7.10 -1.64
C SER A 29 5.08 -6.39 -1.14
N LEU A 30 5.26 -5.22 -0.54
CA LEU A 30 4.21 -4.33 -0.01
C LEU A 30 3.89 -3.26 -1.07
N ALA A 31 2.62 -3.16 -1.48
CA ALA A 31 2.19 -2.13 -2.42
C ALA A 31 2.35 -0.72 -1.83
N LEU A 32 2.65 0.26 -2.70
CA LEU A 32 2.97 1.63 -2.30
C LEU A 32 1.87 2.29 -1.45
N THR A 33 0.59 2.05 -1.75
CA THR A 33 -0.54 2.60 -0.98
C THR A 33 -0.60 2.09 0.47
N GLU A 34 -0.35 0.80 0.69
CA GLU A 34 -0.28 0.24 2.05
C GLU A 34 0.97 0.76 2.77
N ALA A 35 2.11 0.85 2.08
CA ALA A 35 3.33 1.40 2.64
C ALA A 35 3.14 2.85 3.11
N VAL A 36 2.56 3.71 2.27
CA VAL A 36 2.27 5.11 2.60
C VAL A 36 1.34 5.23 3.81
N ARG A 37 0.27 4.42 3.89
CA ARG A 37 -0.65 4.42 5.04
C ARG A 37 0.06 4.07 6.34
N ILE A 38 0.94 3.05 6.33
CA ILE A 38 1.70 2.64 7.52
C ILE A 38 2.72 3.72 7.92
N ILE A 39 3.42 4.33 6.95
CA ILE A 39 4.40 5.40 7.22
C ILE A 39 3.73 6.65 7.78
N HIS A 40 2.58 7.05 7.22
CA HIS A 40 1.79 8.16 7.75
C HIS A 40 1.33 7.88 9.19
N ALA A 41 0.77 6.70 9.46
CA ALA A 41 0.33 6.31 10.81
C ALA A 41 1.48 6.26 11.82
N ALA A 42 2.63 5.67 11.46
CA ALA A 42 3.81 5.63 12.33
C ALA A 42 4.37 7.05 12.57
N GLY A 43 4.43 7.87 11.51
CA GLY A 43 4.98 9.23 11.51
C GLY A 43 4.35 10.19 12.51
N GLN A 44 3.05 10.02 12.81
CA GLN A 44 2.35 10.78 13.86
C GLN A 44 2.98 10.61 15.26
N HIS A 45 3.80 9.57 15.46
CA HIS A 45 4.51 9.28 16.71
C HIS A 45 6.01 9.59 16.65
N GLY A 46 6.47 10.26 15.59
CA GLY A 46 7.86 10.69 15.40
C GLY A 46 8.55 9.97 14.24
N LYS A 47 9.88 10.03 14.22
CA LYS A 47 10.71 9.51 13.11
C LYS A 47 11.60 8.31 13.45
N ASP A 48 11.72 7.95 14.73
CA ASP A 48 12.71 6.97 15.23
C ASP A 48 12.03 5.93 16.14
N PHE A 49 11.98 4.67 15.69
CA PHE A 49 11.27 3.59 16.34
C PHE A 49 12.19 2.44 16.76
N SER A 50 11.82 1.71 17.82
CA SER A 50 12.34 0.36 18.02
C SER A 50 11.70 -0.58 16.99
N LEU A 51 12.38 -1.63 16.54
CA LEU A 51 11.78 -2.59 15.59
C LEU A 51 10.46 -3.22 16.11
N PRO A 52 10.30 -3.58 17.40
CA PRO A 52 9.01 -4.05 17.92
C PRO A 52 7.89 -3.01 17.83
N ALA A 53 8.17 -1.73 18.12
CA ALA A 53 7.18 -0.67 17.96
C ALA A 53 6.86 -0.38 16.48
N PHE A 54 7.82 -0.55 15.57
CA PHE A 54 7.51 -0.45 14.13
C PHE A 54 6.70 -1.64 13.62
N ALA A 55 6.86 -2.82 14.23
CA ALA A 55 6.09 -4.02 13.89
C ALA A 55 4.60 -3.87 14.22
N THR A 56 4.23 -3.15 15.30
CA THR A 56 2.81 -2.94 15.64
C THR A 56 2.09 -2.10 14.59
N TYR A 57 2.71 -1.01 14.07
CA TYR A 57 2.15 -0.25 12.94
C TYR A 57 2.00 -1.08 11.65
N CYS A 58 2.80 -2.15 11.50
CA CYS A 58 2.71 -3.07 10.37
C CYS A 58 1.62 -4.15 10.52
N GLY A 59 0.92 -4.21 11.67
CA GLY A 59 -0.03 -5.27 12.01
C GLY A 59 0.61 -6.53 12.58
N HIS A 60 1.78 -6.43 13.22
CA HIS A 60 2.53 -7.60 13.73
C HIS A 60 2.87 -7.48 15.22
N THR A 61 2.71 -8.59 15.94
CA THR A 61 3.05 -8.71 17.38
C THR A 61 4.55 -8.90 17.64
N THR A 62 5.34 -9.22 16.62
CA THR A 62 6.80 -9.40 16.75
C THR A 62 7.58 -8.99 15.50
N ASP A 63 8.71 -8.32 15.75
CA ASP A 63 9.76 -7.94 14.80
C ASP A 63 10.56 -9.13 14.24
N LYS A 64 10.39 -10.34 14.81
CA LYS A 64 11.10 -11.54 14.39
C LYS A 64 10.39 -12.31 13.28
N SER A 65 9.14 -11.98 12.97
CA SER A 65 8.33 -12.68 11.97
C SER A 65 8.83 -12.47 10.53
N GLY A 66 8.71 -13.50 9.70
CA GLY A 66 9.05 -13.43 8.27
C GLY A 66 8.25 -12.36 7.50
N PRO A 67 6.91 -12.28 7.66
CA PRO A 67 6.09 -11.23 7.04
C PRO A 67 6.53 -9.81 7.41
N PHE A 68 6.80 -9.52 8.69
CA PHE A 68 7.31 -8.20 9.10
C PHE A 68 8.64 -7.87 8.41
N ARG A 69 9.58 -8.83 8.34
CA ARG A 69 10.86 -8.63 7.65
C ARG A 69 10.68 -8.34 6.15
N SER A 70 9.65 -8.92 5.52
CA SER A 70 9.29 -8.63 4.12
C SER A 70 8.68 -7.23 3.94
N LYS A 71 7.81 -6.79 4.88
CA LYS A 71 7.32 -5.40 4.90
C LYS A 71 8.48 -4.41 5.12
N MET A 72 9.36 -4.68 6.09
CA MET A 72 10.57 -3.89 6.38
C MET A 72 11.52 -3.79 5.18
N ALA A 73 11.71 -4.86 4.41
CA ALA A 73 12.45 -4.80 3.15
C ALA A 73 11.76 -3.89 2.13
N SER A 74 10.44 -3.99 2.00
CA SER A 74 9.66 -3.18 1.08
C SER A 74 9.74 -1.67 1.41
N PHE A 75 9.71 -1.28 2.68
CA PHE A 75 9.91 0.13 3.08
C PHE A 75 11.30 0.69 2.74
N LYS A 76 12.32 -0.17 2.64
CA LYS A 76 13.67 0.21 2.18
C LYS A 76 13.74 0.34 0.68
N ASP A 77 13.12 -0.58 -0.07
CA ASP A 77 13.01 -0.50 -1.52
C ASP A 77 12.25 0.78 -1.96
N TRP A 78 11.25 1.19 -1.16
CA TRP A 78 10.55 2.48 -1.27
C TRP A 78 11.32 3.69 -0.70
N ALA A 79 12.53 3.48 -0.19
CA ALA A 79 13.37 4.49 0.46
C ALA A 79 12.66 5.33 1.53
N MET A 80 11.65 4.78 2.22
CA MET A 80 10.88 5.45 3.28
C MET A 80 11.49 5.22 4.67
N VAL A 81 12.15 4.07 4.88
CA VAL A 81 12.73 3.65 6.16
C VAL A 81 14.15 3.16 5.97
N ASP A 82 15.06 3.59 6.85
CA ASP A 82 16.33 2.88 7.10
C ASP A 82 16.21 2.06 8.40
N SER A 83 16.98 0.99 8.53
CA SER A 83 17.04 0.20 9.77
C SER A 83 18.47 -0.16 10.16
N LYS A 84 18.90 0.28 11.34
CA LYS A 84 20.25 0.02 11.87
C LYS A 84 20.18 -0.28 13.36
N GLY A 85 20.96 -1.25 13.82
CA GLY A 85 21.13 -1.55 15.25
C GLY A 85 19.83 -1.86 16.02
N GLY A 86 18.88 -2.57 15.41
CA GLY A 86 17.59 -2.90 16.05
C GLY A 86 16.57 -1.76 16.10
N ARG A 87 16.82 -0.67 15.36
CA ARG A 87 15.92 0.48 15.21
C ARG A 87 15.50 0.66 13.74
N ALA A 88 14.35 1.29 13.55
CA ALA A 88 13.87 1.78 12.25
C ALA A 88 13.73 3.31 12.33
N SER A 89 14.17 4.01 11.29
CA SER A 89 14.14 5.48 11.22
C SER A 89 13.57 5.92 9.88
N LEU A 90 12.69 6.91 9.88
CA LEU A 90 12.14 7.49 8.65
C LEU A 90 13.23 8.28 7.91
N THR A 91 13.39 8.01 6.62
CA THR A 91 14.24 8.80 5.71
C THR A 91 13.64 10.20 5.50
N PRO A 92 14.30 11.13 4.79
CA PRO A 92 13.67 12.38 4.39
C PRO A 92 12.36 12.17 3.62
N LEU A 93 12.33 11.22 2.67
CA LEU A 93 11.10 10.85 1.94
C LEU A 93 10.02 10.26 2.86
N GLY A 94 10.41 9.40 3.81
CA GLY A 94 9.49 8.87 4.80
C GLY A 94 8.90 9.96 5.72
N GLN A 95 9.68 11.00 6.04
CA GLN A 95 9.23 12.15 6.82
C GLN A 95 8.32 13.08 6.01
N GLU A 96 8.62 13.33 4.73
CA GLU A 96 7.73 14.08 3.82
C GLU A 96 6.35 13.39 3.71
N ILE A 97 6.34 12.07 3.49
CA ILE A 97 5.10 11.25 3.43
C ILE A 97 4.37 11.22 4.78
N ALA A 98 5.10 11.19 5.89
CA ALA A 98 4.52 11.21 7.24
C ALA A 98 3.81 12.53 7.59
N LEU A 99 4.25 13.65 7.01
CA LEU A 99 3.79 14.99 7.33
C LEU A 99 2.79 15.57 6.32
N ALA A 100 2.55 14.88 5.19
CA ALA A 100 1.57 15.32 4.20
C ALA A 100 0.13 15.07 4.67
N ASP A 101 -0.75 16.06 4.55
CA ASP A 101 -2.16 16.00 5.01
C ASP A 101 -2.96 14.84 4.38
N ARG A 102 -2.67 14.54 3.11
CA ARG A 102 -3.33 13.49 2.31
C ARG A 102 -2.26 12.73 1.50
N PRO A 103 -1.45 11.88 2.15
CA PRO A 103 -0.23 11.33 1.56
C PRO A 103 -0.50 10.32 0.44
N THR A 104 -1.70 9.73 0.40
CA THR A 104 -2.16 8.88 -0.70
C THR A 104 -2.72 9.66 -1.89
N GLU A 105 -2.84 10.99 -1.77
CA GLU A 105 -3.28 11.89 -2.85
C GLU A 105 -2.11 12.76 -3.36
N ASP A 106 -1.01 12.87 -2.60
CA ASP A 106 0.22 13.52 -3.04
C ASP A 106 0.94 12.69 -4.11
N GLN A 107 0.58 12.98 -5.36
CA GLN A 107 1.11 12.35 -6.54
C GLN A 107 2.62 12.60 -6.75
N GLU A 108 3.21 13.66 -6.20
CA GLU A 108 4.65 13.89 -6.33
C GLU A 108 5.44 12.96 -5.40
N LEU A 109 5.03 12.87 -4.13
CA LEU A 109 5.62 11.96 -3.15
C LEU A 109 5.46 10.49 -3.57
N LEU A 110 4.29 10.11 -4.09
CA LEU A 110 4.05 8.76 -4.62
C LEU A 110 4.97 8.42 -5.81
N ARG A 111 5.20 9.36 -6.74
CA ARG A 111 6.13 9.16 -7.86
C ARG A 111 7.59 9.11 -7.40
N LYS A 112 7.97 9.92 -6.41
CA LYS A 112 9.30 9.93 -5.80
C LYS A 112 9.61 8.59 -5.11
N ALA A 113 8.63 8.04 -4.37
CA ALA A 113 8.73 6.71 -3.78
C ALA A 113 8.72 5.59 -4.82
N PHE A 114 7.85 5.63 -5.83
CA PHE A 114 7.84 4.62 -6.90
C PHE A 114 9.20 4.53 -7.60
N ARG A 115 9.81 5.68 -7.91
CA ARG A 115 11.10 5.78 -8.59
C ARG A 115 12.31 5.43 -7.71
N SER A 116 12.19 5.37 -6.38
CA SER A 116 13.32 4.91 -5.55
C SER A 116 13.60 3.41 -5.74
N CYS A 117 12.58 2.64 -6.12
CA CYS A 117 12.74 1.23 -6.42
C CYS A 117 13.36 1.05 -7.81
N ALA A 118 14.66 0.79 -7.86
CA ALA A 118 15.43 0.75 -9.11
C ALA A 118 14.87 -0.19 -10.19
N ILE A 119 14.36 -1.37 -9.82
CA ILE A 119 13.74 -2.30 -10.77
C ILE A 119 12.39 -1.78 -11.28
N PHE A 120 11.56 -1.15 -10.44
CA PHE A 120 10.29 -0.57 -10.86
C PHE A 120 10.50 0.65 -11.75
N GLN A 121 11.44 1.53 -11.39
CA GLN A 121 11.84 2.65 -12.25
C GLN A 121 12.29 2.12 -13.61
N ARG A 122 13.21 1.14 -13.66
CA ARG A 122 13.73 0.61 -14.91
C ARG A 122 12.64 -0.03 -15.79
N VAL A 123 11.72 -0.82 -15.21
CA VAL A 123 10.60 -1.42 -15.96
C VAL A 123 9.66 -0.34 -16.51
N TYR A 124 9.43 0.75 -15.78
CA TYR A 124 8.67 1.89 -16.26
C TYR A 124 9.40 2.65 -17.37
N ASP A 125 10.70 2.94 -17.22
CA ASP A 125 11.50 3.67 -18.19
C ASP A 125 11.66 2.85 -19.50
N ASP A 126 11.97 1.55 -19.41
CA ASP A 126 12.11 0.58 -20.51
C ASP A 126 10.75 0.16 -21.16
N SER A 127 9.64 0.87 -20.89
CA SER A 127 8.31 0.56 -21.43
C SER A 127 7.71 1.70 -22.26
N ALA A 128 7.11 1.35 -23.41
CA ALA A 128 6.42 2.29 -24.28
C ALA A 128 5.23 2.94 -23.55
N LYS A 129 5.14 4.27 -23.62
CA LYS A 129 4.03 5.04 -23.02
C LYS A 129 2.82 5.07 -23.96
N GLY A 130 1.62 5.06 -23.41
CA GLY A 130 0.35 5.07 -24.17
C GLY A 130 -0.01 3.76 -24.87
N VAL A 131 0.79 2.68 -24.71
CA VAL A 131 0.52 1.36 -25.31
C VAL A 131 0.11 0.38 -24.20
N PRO A 132 -1.07 -0.27 -24.29
CA PRO A 132 -1.47 -1.31 -23.35
C PRO A 132 -0.58 -2.55 -23.45
N ILE A 133 -0.10 -3.06 -22.31
CA ILE A 133 0.69 -4.30 -22.19
C ILE A 133 -0.07 -5.30 -21.32
N LYS A 134 -0.21 -6.55 -21.78
CA LYS A 134 -0.89 -7.61 -21.00
C LYS A 134 -0.08 -8.02 -19.77
N LEU A 135 -0.75 -8.30 -18.65
CA LEU A 135 -0.07 -8.67 -17.39
C LEU A 135 0.87 -9.89 -17.52
N ASP A 136 0.51 -10.90 -18.33
CA ASP A 136 1.39 -12.05 -18.63
C ASP A 136 2.66 -11.65 -19.41
N GLN A 137 2.56 -10.69 -20.33
CA GLN A 137 3.73 -10.16 -21.04
C GLN A 137 4.65 -9.40 -20.09
N LEU A 138 4.07 -8.55 -19.22
CA LEU A 138 4.82 -7.85 -18.18
C LEU A 138 5.53 -8.83 -17.23
N GLY A 139 4.85 -9.90 -16.81
CA GLY A 139 5.45 -10.97 -16.01
C GLY A 139 6.57 -11.73 -16.73
N LYS A 140 6.45 -11.97 -18.04
CA LYS A 140 7.53 -12.57 -18.85
C LYS A 140 8.74 -11.64 -18.95
N ARG A 141 8.54 -10.33 -19.17
CA ARG A 141 9.63 -9.34 -19.14
C ARG A 141 10.30 -9.30 -17.77
N ALA A 142 9.54 -9.26 -16.68
CA ALA A 142 10.07 -9.33 -15.31
C ALA A 142 11.01 -10.52 -15.10
N LEU A 143 10.61 -11.70 -15.60
CA LEU A 143 11.40 -12.93 -15.53
C LEU A 143 12.68 -12.89 -16.38
N PHE A 144 12.56 -12.57 -17.68
CA PHE A 144 13.65 -12.73 -18.64
C PHE A 144 14.56 -11.51 -18.80
N GLU A 145 14.03 -10.29 -18.65
CA GLU A 145 14.78 -9.02 -18.83
C GLU A 145 15.29 -8.44 -17.50
N PHE A 146 14.54 -8.64 -16.42
CA PHE A 146 14.79 -7.98 -15.11
C PHE A 146 15.20 -8.94 -13.98
N GLY A 147 15.31 -10.25 -14.23
CA GLY A 147 15.85 -11.21 -13.27
C GLY A 147 14.95 -11.49 -12.05
N VAL A 148 13.65 -11.31 -12.18
CA VAL A 148 12.66 -11.73 -11.16
C VAL A 148 12.47 -13.23 -11.25
N SER A 149 12.66 -13.97 -10.16
CA SER A 149 12.44 -15.43 -10.16
C SER A 149 10.99 -15.80 -10.54
N ALA A 150 10.82 -16.96 -11.21
CA ALA A 150 9.50 -17.44 -11.65
C ALA A 150 8.49 -17.52 -10.49
N LYS A 151 8.94 -17.93 -9.29
CA LYS A 151 8.13 -17.99 -8.05
C LYS A 151 7.69 -16.61 -7.53
N ALA A 152 8.38 -15.54 -7.91
CA ALA A 152 8.09 -14.17 -7.50
C ALA A 152 7.36 -13.34 -8.58
N ARG A 153 7.27 -13.85 -9.82
CA ARG A 153 6.71 -13.16 -10.99
C ARG A 153 5.33 -12.53 -10.73
N ASP A 154 4.38 -13.31 -10.22
CA ASP A 154 2.98 -12.85 -10.10
C ASP A 154 2.84 -11.80 -8.98
N ARG A 155 3.63 -11.93 -7.91
CA ARG A 155 3.74 -10.92 -6.85
C ARG A 155 4.40 -9.64 -7.35
N PHE A 156 5.43 -9.76 -8.19
CA PHE A 156 6.06 -8.60 -8.84
C PHE A 156 5.04 -7.83 -9.67
N VAL A 157 4.29 -8.53 -10.54
CA VAL A 157 3.27 -7.90 -11.39
C VAL A 157 2.21 -7.20 -10.54
N ALA A 158 1.63 -7.87 -9.54
CA ALA A 158 0.63 -7.28 -8.66
C ALA A 158 1.14 -6.02 -7.93
N SER A 159 2.32 -6.11 -7.29
CA SER A 159 2.91 -4.98 -6.55
C SER A 159 3.28 -3.81 -7.49
N PHE A 160 3.85 -4.11 -8.66
CA PHE A 160 4.24 -3.12 -9.66
C PHE A 160 3.02 -2.35 -10.19
N VAL A 161 1.96 -3.06 -10.59
CA VAL A 161 0.75 -2.46 -11.15
C VAL A 161 0.02 -1.63 -10.11
N GLN A 162 -0.25 -2.19 -8.92
CA GLN A 162 -0.94 -1.48 -7.85
C GLN A 162 -0.17 -0.22 -7.39
N SER A 163 1.15 -0.30 -7.31
CA SER A 163 2.00 0.83 -6.92
C SER A 163 2.16 1.87 -8.03
N GLY A 164 2.22 1.42 -9.28
CA GLY A 164 2.30 2.28 -10.46
C GLY A 164 1.01 3.06 -10.69
N ALA A 165 -0.14 2.42 -10.50
CA ALA A 165 -1.46 3.04 -10.54
C ALA A 165 -1.62 4.10 -9.44
N ALA A 166 -1.17 3.79 -8.20
CA ALA A 166 -1.17 4.76 -7.10
C ALA A 166 -0.35 6.02 -7.41
N ALA A 167 0.83 5.89 -8.02
CA ALA A 167 1.66 7.00 -8.46
C ALA A 167 1.16 7.70 -9.76
N GLY A 168 0.02 7.28 -10.31
CA GLY A 168 -0.52 7.73 -11.58
C GLY A 168 0.34 7.37 -12.81
N LEU A 169 1.36 6.54 -12.64
CA LEU A 169 2.31 6.17 -13.71
C LEU A 169 1.77 5.05 -14.60
N LEU A 170 0.83 4.26 -14.10
CA LEU A 170 0.12 3.22 -14.83
C LEU A 170 -1.38 3.47 -14.76
N LYS A 171 -2.10 3.00 -15.78
CA LYS A 171 -3.55 2.84 -15.79
C LYS A 171 -3.88 1.38 -16.06
N GLU A 172 -4.78 0.81 -15.26
CA GLU A 172 -5.33 -0.52 -15.53
C GLU A 172 -6.42 -0.43 -16.61
N ASP A 173 -6.27 -1.27 -17.64
CA ASP A 173 -7.26 -1.46 -18.71
C ASP A 173 -7.97 -2.80 -18.44
N GLY A 174 -9.31 -2.78 -18.44
CA GLY A 174 -10.15 -3.85 -17.87
C GLY A 174 -9.95 -5.26 -18.44
N ASP A 175 -9.28 -5.40 -19.59
CA ASP A 175 -8.96 -6.68 -20.25
C ASP A 175 -7.68 -7.36 -19.69
N GLY A 176 -7.27 -7.04 -18.46
CA GLY A 176 -6.03 -7.55 -17.86
C GLY A 176 -4.78 -7.01 -18.56
N ALA A 177 -4.82 -5.73 -18.93
CA ALA A 177 -3.71 -4.98 -19.50
C ALA A 177 -3.43 -3.71 -18.69
N VAL A 178 -2.24 -3.15 -18.87
CA VAL A 178 -1.85 -1.88 -18.24
C VAL A 178 -1.21 -0.96 -19.26
N THR A 179 -1.64 0.30 -19.25
CA THR A 179 -1.06 1.38 -20.06
C THR A 179 -0.13 2.22 -19.20
N PHE A 180 1.11 2.42 -19.66
CA PHE A 180 2.09 3.27 -19.00
C PHE A 180 1.83 4.73 -19.39
N MET A 181 1.57 5.60 -18.42
CA MET A 181 1.25 7.01 -18.67
C MET A 181 2.52 7.85 -18.82
N ALA A 182 2.48 8.90 -19.63
CA ALA A 182 3.56 9.89 -19.63
C ALA A 182 3.40 10.81 -18.40
N SER A 183 4.50 11.08 -17.68
CA SER A 183 4.46 11.87 -16.43
C SER A 183 4.01 13.34 -16.60
N VAL A 184 3.72 13.80 -17.82
CA VAL A 184 3.27 15.16 -18.15
C VAL A 184 1.74 15.26 -18.19
N GLU A 185 1.02 14.19 -18.55
CA GLU A 185 -0.40 14.26 -18.94
C GLU A 185 -1.38 14.36 -17.76
N ILE A 186 -0.94 14.02 -16.55
CA ILE A 186 -1.80 13.91 -15.36
C ILE A 186 -2.14 15.29 -14.77
N GLY A 187 -1.38 16.33 -15.12
CA GLY A 187 -1.62 17.71 -14.66
C GLY A 187 -2.87 18.39 -15.22
N GLN A 188 -3.60 17.76 -16.15
CA GLN A 188 -4.77 18.36 -16.82
C GLN A 188 -6.10 17.61 -16.63
N GLN A 189 -6.13 16.43 -15.99
CA GLN A 189 -7.37 15.65 -15.80
C GLN A 189 -7.92 15.65 -14.37
N ALA A 190 -7.24 16.27 -13.41
CA ALA A 190 -7.64 16.29 -12.00
C ALA A 190 -8.17 17.67 -11.52
N MET A 191 -8.76 18.46 -12.41
CA MET A 191 -9.51 19.66 -12.01
C MET A 191 -10.58 20.04 -13.06
N GLU A 192 -11.71 19.33 -13.07
CA GLU A 192 -12.95 20.01 -13.48
C GLU A 192 -13.21 21.11 -12.45
N PRO A 193 -13.25 22.40 -12.84
CA PRO A 193 -13.61 23.45 -11.91
C PRO A 193 -15.08 23.25 -11.50
N ALA A 194 -15.33 23.24 -10.19
CA ALA A 194 -16.68 23.28 -9.67
C ALA A 194 -17.43 24.45 -10.35
N ARG A 195 -18.60 24.13 -10.93
CA ARG A 195 -19.41 25.11 -11.67
C ARG A 195 -19.64 26.33 -10.79
N THR A 196 -19.38 27.51 -11.38
CA THR A 196 -19.69 28.81 -10.80
C THR A 196 -21.14 28.84 -10.33
N LEU A 197 -21.34 28.89 -9.01
CA LEU A 197 -22.62 29.27 -8.42
C LEU A 197 -22.72 30.79 -8.37
N ASP A 198 -23.91 31.29 -8.69
CA ASP A 198 -24.23 32.69 -8.98
C ASP A 198 -23.58 33.76 -8.09
N GLU A 199 -22.93 34.73 -8.73
CA GLU A 199 -22.77 36.08 -8.18
C GLU A 199 -24.13 36.78 -8.16
N ASN A 200 -24.94 36.56 -7.11
CA ASN A 200 -26.09 37.41 -6.85
C ASN A 200 -26.52 37.42 -5.38
N LEU A 201 -25.84 38.20 -4.55
CA LEU A 201 -26.42 38.77 -3.34
C LEU A 201 -25.78 40.12 -3.02
N VAL A 202 -26.36 41.13 -3.67
CA VAL A 202 -26.07 42.55 -3.51
C VAL A 202 -26.54 43.03 -2.13
N GLU A 203 -25.59 43.47 -1.32
CA GLU A 203 -25.64 44.72 -0.55
C GLU A 203 -26.87 45.00 0.35
N SER A 204 -26.65 45.02 1.67
CA SER A 204 -27.42 45.91 2.55
C SER A 204 -26.54 46.40 3.72
N VAL A 205 -26.81 47.62 4.18
CA VAL A 205 -25.84 48.52 4.83
C VAL A 205 -26.29 48.88 6.26
N ALA A 206 -25.33 49.37 7.08
CA ALA A 206 -25.47 50.25 8.25
C ALA A 206 -25.40 49.67 9.69
N GLN A 207 -24.22 49.88 10.29
CA GLN A 207 -23.96 50.62 11.55
C GLN A 207 -24.55 50.17 12.92
N ALA A 208 -23.66 49.59 13.76
CA ALA A 208 -23.49 49.80 15.22
C ALA A 208 -22.24 49.02 15.71
N ASP A 209 -21.51 49.34 16.79
CA ASP A 209 -21.16 50.62 17.45
C ASP A 209 -19.79 50.43 18.19
N PRO A 210 -18.85 51.41 18.26
CA PRO A 210 -17.44 51.10 18.56
C PRO A 210 -17.02 51.38 20.01
N ALA A 211 -17.45 50.58 20.99
CA ALA A 211 -16.88 50.62 22.34
C ALA A 211 -17.02 49.32 23.16
N GLN A 212 -15.98 48.48 23.18
CA GLN A 212 -15.32 48.05 24.44
C GLN A 212 -14.03 47.25 24.18
N ARG A 213 -12.96 47.65 24.87
CA ARG A 213 -11.73 46.86 25.00
C ARG A 213 -11.93 45.83 26.12
N ILE A 214 -11.36 44.63 25.97
CA ILE A 214 -10.50 43.95 26.96
C ILE A 214 -10.02 42.61 26.36
N SER A 215 -8.70 42.44 26.29
CA SER A 215 -7.99 41.16 26.23
C SER A 215 -7.25 40.98 27.58
N PRO A 216 -6.63 39.84 27.95
CA PRO A 216 -6.42 38.59 27.19
C PRO A 216 -6.65 37.27 28.00
N ALA A 217 -6.55 36.10 27.33
CA ALA A 217 -5.76 34.93 27.76
C ALA A 217 -5.99 33.73 26.80
N PRO A 218 -5.01 32.82 26.62
CA PRO A 218 -5.09 31.74 25.61
C PRO A 218 -5.65 30.42 26.18
N SER A 219 -6.48 29.75 25.39
CA SER A 219 -6.85 28.34 25.61
C SER A 219 -6.23 27.45 24.54
N SER A 220 -5.14 26.80 24.94
CA SER A 220 -4.59 25.53 24.45
C SER A 220 -5.29 24.87 23.26
N TYR A 221 -4.70 24.98 22.08
CA TYR A 221 -4.91 23.98 21.03
C TYR A 221 -4.28 22.66 21.48
N SER A 222 -5.11 21.69 21.85
CA SER A 222 -4.66 20.31 22.05
C SER A 222 -4.16 19.74 20.72
N ALA A 223 -3.05 19.00 20.77
CA ALA A 223 -2.38 18.45 19.60
C ALA A 223 -3.33 17.56 18.76
N ALA A 224 -3.15 17.60 17.44
CA ALA A 224 -3.91 16.82 16.48
C ALA A 224 -3.61 15.31 16.60
N GLY A 225 -4.33 14.63 17.50
CA GLY A 225 -4.52 13.19 17.37
C GLY A 225 -5.44 12.89 16.18
N SER A 226 -5.33 11.68 15.63
CA SER A 226 -6.29 11.17 14.64
C SER A 226 -7.73 11.45 15.08
N PRO A 227 -8.65 11.79 14.15
CA PRO A 227 -10.04 12.04 14.50
C PRO A 227 -10.60 10.83 15.26
N PRO A 228 -11.22 11.03 16.44
CA PRO A 228 -11.64 9.93 17.28
C PRO A 228 -12.59 9.03 16.50
N ALA A 229 -12.33 7.72 16.52
CA ALA A 229 -13.25 6.75 15.96
C ALA A 229 -14.59 6.88 16.70
N VAL A 230 -15.67 7.20 15.96
CA VAL A 230 -16.98 7.44 16.57
C VAL A 230 -17.64 6.12 16.95
N ILE A 231 -17.36 5.06 16.17
CA ILE A 231 -17.77 3.68 16.44
C ILE A 231 -16.61 2.75 16.07
N HIS A 232 -16.31 1.80 16.96
CA HIS A 232 -15.43 0.67 16.69
C HIS A 232 -16.03 -0.57 17.36
N GLN A 233 -16.31 -1.61 16.57
CA GLN A 233 -16.87 -2.89 17.01
C GLN A 233 -16.05 -4.03 16.41
N VAL A 234 -15.84 -5.09 17.19
CA VAL A 234 -15.07 -6.27 16.79
C VAL A 234 -15.85 -7.51 17.21
N TRP A 235 -16.10 -8.41 16.28
CA TRP A 235 -16.71 -9.72 16.51
C TRP A 235 -15.68 -10.81 16.18
N PRO A 236 -15.20 -11.59 17.16
CA PRO A 236 -14.36 -12.75 16.88
C PRO A 236 -15.18 -13.84 16.17
N THR A 237 -14.54 -14.61 15.30
CA THR A 237 -15.12 -15.78 14.63
C THR A 237 -14.07 -16.90 14.61
N ASP A 238 -14.47 -18.15 14.39
CA ASP A 238 -13.53 -19.28 14.35
C ASP A 238 -12.47 -19.16 13.25
N ALA A 239 -12.74 -18.36 12.21
CA ALA A 239 -11.84 -18.09 11.09
C ALA A 239 -11.01 -16.79 11.25
N GLY A 240 -11.23 -15.99 12.30
CA GLY A 240 -10.56 -14.70 12.49
C GLY A 240 -11.44 -13.68 13.23
N GLU A 241 -11.60 -12.49 12.66
CA GLU A 241 -12.40 -11.41 13.26
C GLU A 241 -13.11 -10.58 12.17
N VAL A 242 -14.32 -10.11 12.49
CA VAL A 242 -15.04 -9.10 11.72
C VAL A 242 -14.87 -7.77 12.46
N VAL A 243 -14.34 -6.76 11.79
CA VAL A 243 -14.09 -5.43 12.36
C VAL A 243 -14.91 -4.39 11.62
N PHE A 244 -15.69 -3.60 12.37
CA PHE A 244 -16.40 -2.44 11.86
C PHE A 244 -15.89 -1.17 12.56
N SER A 245 -15.37 -0.22 11.79
CA SER A 245 -14.92 1.08 12.30
C SER A 245 -15.44 2.24 11.45
N VAL A 246 -15.82 3.32 12.15
CA VAL A 246 -16.28 4.57 11.53
C VAL A 246 -15.42 5.72 12.03
N HIS A 247 -14.68 6.32 11.11
CA HIS A 247 -13.87 7.51 11.33
C HIS A 247 -14.54 8.69 10.65
N SER A 248 -14.78 9.78 11.40
CA SER A 248 -15.36 11.01 10.86
C SER A 248 -14.58 12.20 11.40
N SER A 249 -14.24 13.14 10.51
CA SER A 249 -13.62 14.42 10.87
C SER A 249 -14.64 15.44 11.39
N ALA A 250 -15.94 15.16 11.26
CA ALA A 250 -17.04 15.99 11.76
C ALA A 250 -18.00 15.17 12.65
N PRO A 251 -18.75 15.81 13.57
CA PRO A 251 -19.81 15.13 14.33
C PRO A 251 -20.85 14.52 13.39
N LEU A 252 -21.23 13.26 13.63
CA LEU A 252 -22.27 12.59 12.86
C LEU A 252 -23.66 13.13 13.24
N PRO A 253 -24.56 13.39 12.27
CA PRO A 253 -25.94 13.76 12.57
C PRO A 253 -26.71 12.57 13.16
N ALA A 254 -27.76 12.84 13.94
CA ALA A 254 -28.55 11.79 14.61
C ALA A 254 -29.06 10.69 13.65
N SER A 255 -29.52 11.07 12.45
CA SER A 255 -29.99 10.15 11.42
C SER A 255 -28.90 9.21 10.86
N ALA A 256 -27.62 9.59 10.94
CA ALA A 256 -26.53 8.70 10.55
C ALA A 256 -26.38 7.54 11.54
N PHE A 257 -26.69 7.73 12.82
CA PHE A 257 -26.63 6.65 13.81
C PHE A 257 -27.70 5.57 13.60
N GLU A 258 -28.87 5.92 13.04
CA GLU A 258 -29.90 4.94 12.67
C GLU A 258 -29.42 4.02 11.52
N LEU A 259 -28.80 4.61 10.48
CA LEU A 259 -28.19 3.85 9.40
C LEU A 259 -27.00 3.00 9.88
N LEU A 260 -26.15 3.55 10.75
CA LEU A 260 -25.02 2.83 11.32
C LEU A 260 -25.46 1.67 12.21
N ALA A 261 -26.55 1.80 12.97
CA ALA A 261 -27.12 0.70 13.73
C ALA A 261 -27.54 -0.47 12.83
N SER A 262 -28.19 -0.18 11.69
CA SER A 262 -28.57 -1.20 10.69
C SER A 262 -27.35 -1.93 10.11
N VAL A 263 -26.27 -1.20 9.80
CA VAL A 263 -25.01 -1.80 9.29
C VAL A 263 -24.32 -2.65 10.37
N VAL A 264 -24.31 -2.18 11.62
CA VAL A 264 -23.75 -2.92 12.77
C VAL A 264 -24.52 -4.22 13.03
N SER A 265 -25.86 -4.21 12.92
CA SER A 265 -26.67 -5.43 13.00
C SER A 265 -26.34 -6.43 11.88
N ALA A 266 -26.26 -5.97 10.62
CA ALA A 266 -25.90 -6.84 9.50
C ALA A 266 -24.46 -7.41 9.61
N ALA A 267 -23.52 -6.63 10.17
CA ALA A 267 -22.16 -7.10 10.43
C ALA A 267 -22.11 -8.17 11.54
N ALA A 268 -22.95 -8.06 12.56
CA ALA A 268 -23.09 -9.07 13.61
C ALA A 268 -23.71 -10.37 13.06
N GLU A 269 -24.80 -10.30 12.29
CA GLU A 269 -25.43 -11.46 11.63
C GLU A 269 -24.44 -12.20 10.70
N LEU A 270 -23.57 -11.45 10.01
CA LEU A 270 -22.48 -12.02 9.21
C LEU A 270 -21.46 -12.76 10.08
N ALA A 271 -21.05 -12.20 11.22
CA ALA A 271 -20.11 -12.83 12.14
C ALA A 271 -20.67 -14.13 12.77
N ASP A 272 -21.95 -14.15 13.13
CA ASP A 272 -22.65 -15.34 13.61
C ASP A 272 -22.74 -16.43 12.52
N THR A 273 -23.01 -16.03 11.27
CA THR A 273 -23.04 -16.93 10.11
C THR A 273 -21.66 -17.54 9.83
N LEU A 274 -20.59 -16.72 9.90
CA LEU A 274 -19.22 -17.18 9.69
C LEU A 274 -18.74 -18.14 10.79
N SER A 275 -19.16 -17.92 12.03
CA SER A 275 -18.86 -18.83 13.15
C SER A 275 -19.63 -20.15 13.01
N SER A 276 -20.93 -20.09 12.72
CA SER A 276 -21.78 -21.27 12.54
C SER A 276 -21.33 -22.19 11.38
N ALA A 277 -20.70 -21.63 10.35
CA ALA A 277 -20.17 -22.39 9.22
C ALA A 277 -18.98 -23.30 9.59
N GLY A 278 -18.29 -23.03 10.71
CA GLY A 278 -17.15 -23.81 11.18
C GLY A 278 -17.52 -25.19 11.78
N GLU A 279 -18.67 -25.30 12.47
CA GLU A 279 -19.05 -26.54 13.16
C GLU A 279 -19.57 -27.63 12.21
N ALA A 280 -20.14 -27.27 11.06
CA ALA A 280 -20.88 -28.18 10.19
C ALA A 280 -20.01 -29.26 9.49
N THR A 281 -18.69 -29.09 9.44
CA THR A 281 -17.75 -29.95 8.69
C THR A 281 -17.13 -31.09 9.49
N HIS A 282 -17.32 -31.18 10.81
CA HIS A 282 -16.75 -32.27 11.63
C HIS A 282 -17.78 -33.36 11.99
N LYS A 283 -18.28 -34.06 10.97
CA LYS A 283 -19.02 -35.31 11.16
C LYS A 283 -18.02 -36.47 11.14
N PRO A 284 -17.66 -37.09 12.29
CA PRO A 284 -16.69 -38.18 12.29
C PRO A 284 -17.27 -39.42 11.59
N ASP A 285 -16.59 -39.89 10.55
CA ASP A 285 -16.86 -41.21 9.97
C ASP A 285 -16.61 -42.28 11.03
N ARG A 286 -17.69 -42.86 11.55
CA ARG A 286 -17.64 -44.05 12.38
C ARG A 286 -17.49 -45.28 11.49
N TYR A 287 -16.24 -45.73 11.36
CA TYR A 287 -15.92 -47.13 11.08
C TYR A 287 -16.30 -48.02 12.27
#